data_AF-A0A2D7HRD4-F1
#
_entry.id   AF-A0A2D7HRD4-F1
#
_cell.length_a   1.000
_cell.length_b   1.000
_cell.length_c   1.000
_cell.angle_alpha   90.00
_cell.angle_beta   90.00
_cell.angle_gamma   90.00
#
_symmetry.space_group_name_H-M   'P 1'
#
loop_
_entity.id
_entity.type
_entity.pdbx_description
1 polymer ?
#
loop_
_entity_poly.entity_id
_entity_poly.type
_entity_poly.pdbx_seq_one_letter_code
_entity_poly.pdbx_strand_id
1 'polypeptide(L)'
;MKNISNFSIVLIGFSYTFLIINKIAFGITIGLSVLILLNKYKSIIVKELKVIIIKDMNKLNFSLVSLFLLSFFFSTLKSIEIYRSLLVFLYLILFIIFSLLIYFIFHKKKYELELLLKSLSLSILFNSVLIFIYNITNYNSGELVMFKGYMNILSLITILNLYLLRSRLNFISTILLIPNIFMTGSAASILGILFGTIFCVIYLLFKKYINSLFFKNFLILFSFLILIISSSIFLKNLPSKFDIDSMTSFEYKIPINLLDVHRQIIWGFTFNKFKDKPLFGYGPDSSNFIEGSQKDIGIQMTGDMNFIPSHPHNFFFELLLETGLVGTMLFILFLVYVNFKVSRINDSVRFNIFLIFLNAYFWGSSLVNFSFWLGWWQGSYYLLLSILASRGFQEK
;
A
#
# COMPACT_ATOMS: atom_id res chain seq x y z
N MET A 1 -15.72 -28.52 12.03
CA MET A 1 -15.25 -27.11 12.06
C MET A 1 -13.73 -26.94 12.03
N LYS A 2 -12.92 -27.73 12.76
CA LYS A 2 -11.44 -27.57 12.80
C LYS A 2 -10.76 -27.66 11.41
N ASN A 3 -11.14 -28.64 10.59
CA ASN A 3 -10.56 -28.80 9.24
C ASN A 3 -10.93 -27.63 8.31
N ILE A 4 -12.19 -27.17 8.34
CA ILE A 4 -12.69 -26.04 7.54
C ILE A 4 -11.92 -24.74 7.86
N SER A 5 -11.66 -24.49 9.15
CA SER A 5 -10.89 -23.30 9.54
C SER A 5 -9.40 -23.39 9.23
N ASN A 6 -8.82 -24.58 9.24
CA ASN A 6 -7.43 -24.74 8.83
C ASN A 6 -7.32 -24.50 7.33
N PHE A 7 -8.29 -24.99 6.56
CA PHE A 7 -8.41 -24.72 5.13
C PHE A 7 -8.56 -23.22 4.84
N SER A 8 -9.41 -22.49 5.58
CA SER A 8 -9.52 -21.03 5.40
C SER A 8 -8.22 -20.29 5.71
N ILE A 9 -7.43 -20.73 6.69
CA ILE A 9 -6.11 -20.13 6.97
C ILE A 9 -5.16 -20.36 5.80
N VAL A 10 -5.14 -21.58 5.25
CA VAL A 10 -4.32 -21.92 4.08
C VAL A 10 -4.72 -21.07 2.88
N LEU A 11 -6.03 -20.85 2.66
CA LEU A 11 -6.52 -19.98 1.59
C LEU A 11 -6.07 -18.52 1.76
N ILE A 12 -6.00 -17.99 2.97
CA ILE A 12 -5.43 -16.64 3.20
C ILE A 12 -3.94 -16.65 2.81
N GLY A 13 -3.18 -17.69 3.19
CA GLY A 13 -1.77 -17.84 2.79
C GLY A 13 -1.57 -17.89 1.28
N PHE A 14 -2.51 -18.50 0.54
CA PHE A 14 -2.50 -18.59 -0.93
C PHE A 14 -3.22 -17.44 -1.64
N SER A 15 -3.78 -16.47 -0.92
CA SER A 15 -4.54 -15.37 -1.52
C SER A 15 -3.76 -14.64 -2.63
N TYR A 16 -2.48 -14.36 -2.40
CA TYR A 16 -1.62 -13.72 -3.39
C TYR A 16 -1.36 -14.59 -4.64
N THR A 17 -1.36 -15.92 -4.52
CA THR A 17 -1.35 -16.80 -5.71
C THR A 17 -2.61 -16.59 -6.56
N PHE A 18 -3.78 -16.43 -5.94
CA PHE A 18 -5.00 -16.12 -6.68
C PHE A 18 -4.99 -14.73 -7.33
N LEU A 19 -4.20 -13.79 -6.81
CA LEU A 19 -4.01 -12.47 -7.44
C LEU A 19 -3.30 -12.56 -8.79
N ILE A 20 -2.44 -13.57 -9.00
CA ILE A 20 -1.83 -13.85 -10.31
C ILE A 20 -2.91 -14.18 -11.35
N ILE A 21 -3.95 -14.92 -10.94
CA ILE A 21 -5.06 -15.29 -11.84
C ILE A 21 -5.89 -14.05 -12.16
N ASN A 22 -6.44 -13.39 -11.13
CA ASN A 22 -7.07 -12.08 -11.24
C ASN A 22 -7.40 -11.47 -9.87
N LYS A 23 -7.73 -10.18 -9.87
CA LYS A 23 -8.10 -9.40 -8.66
C LYS A 23 -9.36 -9.93 -7.96
N ILE A 24 -10.31 -10.51 -8.69
CA ILE A 24 -11.57 -11.04 -8.14
C ILE A 24 -11.30 -12.30 -7.32
N ALA A 25 -10.49 -13.22 -7.84
CA ALA A 25 -10.10 -14.45 -7.17
C ALA A 25 -9.35 -14.17 -5.86
N PHE A 26 -8.46 -13.18 -5.84
CA PHE A 26 -7.84 -12.67 -4.61
C PHE A 26 -8.90 -12.21 -3.59
N GLY A 27 -9.82 -11.34 -4.03
CA GLY A 27 -10.88 -10.78 -3.16
C GLY A 27 -11.82 -11.84 -2.58
N ILE A 28 -12.32 -12.75 -3.42
CA ILE A 28 -13.21 -13.85 -3.00
C ILE A 28 -12.50 -14.77 -2.01
N THR A 29 -11.24 -15.13 -2.29
CA THR A 29 -10.47 -16.04 -1.43
C THR A 29 -10.27 -15.44 -0.04
N ILE A 30 -9.86 -14.17 0.05
CA ILE A 30 -9.70 -13.49 1.34
C ILE A 30 -11.06 -13.33 2.03
N GLY A 31 -12.07 -12.83 1.31
CA GLY A 31 -13.39 -12.56 1.87
C GLY A 31 -14.03 -13.80 2.50
N LEU A 32 -14.12 -14.91 1.75
CA LEU A 32 -14.67 -16.17 2.26
C LEU A 32 -13.86 -16.73 3.43
N SER A 33 -12.53 -16.67 3.32
CA SER A 33 -11.65 -17.20 4.37
C SER A 33 -11.78 -16.43 5.68
N VAL A 34 -11.87 -15.10 5.59
CA VAL A 34 -12.09 -14.24 6.75
C VAL A 34 -13.46 -14.53 7.36
N LEU A 35 -14.53 -14.61 6.57
CA LEU A 35 -15.88 -14.92 7.09
C LEU A 35 -15.93 -16.23 7.87
N ILE A 36 -15.28 -17.29 7.37
CA ILE A 36 -15.16 -18.58 8.07
C ILE A 36 -14.42 -18.42 9.41
N LEU A 37 -13.33 -17.67 9.42
CA LEU A 37 -12.56 -17.40 10.63
C LEU A 37 -13.33 -16.56 11.66
N LEU A 38 -14.04 -15.53 11.20
CA LEU A 38 -14.87 -14.68 12.05
C LEU A 38 -15.95 -15.50 12.75
N ASN A 39 -16.59 -16.42 12.03
CA ASN A 39 -17.60 -17.30 12.62
C ASN A 39 -16.99 -18.24 13.66
N LYS A 40 -15.85 -18.87 13.36
CA LYS A 40 -15.18 -19.79 14.29
C LYS A 40 -14.69 -19.10 15.56
N TYR A 41 -14.11 -17.91 15.45
CA TYR A 41 -13.47 -17.20 16.56
C TYR A 41 -14.31 -16.04 17.11
N LYS A 42 -15.64 -16.06 16.87
CA LYS A 42 -16.58 -15.03 17.32
C LYS A 42 -16.42 -14.66 18.79
N SER A 43 -16.23 -15.63 19.68
CA SER A 43 -16.06 -15.39 21.12
C SER A 43 -14.80 -14.58 21.45
N ILE A 44 -13.68 -14.86 20.77
CA ILE A 44 -12.42 -14.12 20.94
C ILE A 44 -12.61 -12.69 20.43
N ILE A 45 -13.20 -12.54 19.24
CA ILE A 45 -13.48 -11.24 18.64
C ILE A 45 -14.34 -10.37 19.55
N VAL A 46 -15.45 -10.90 20.06
CA VAL A 46 -16.35 -10.16 20.95
C VAL A 46 -15.63 -9.73 22.23
N LYS A 47 -14.75 -10.58 22.78
CA LYS A 47 -13.97 -10.25 23.98
C LYS A 47 -12.97 -9.11 23.70
N GLU A 48 -12.23 -9.17 22.60
CA GLU A 48 -11.25 -8.14 22.22
C GLU A 48 -11.92 -6.81 21.84
N LEU A 49 -13.06 -6.84 21.15
CA LEU A 49 -13.85 -5.64 20.86
C LEU A 49 -14.31 -4.95 22.16
N LYS A 50 -14.77 -5.71 23.15
CA LYS A 50 -15.13 -5.15 24.47
C LYS A 50 -13.92 -4.50 25.15
N VAL A 51 -12.75 -5.14 25.08
CA VAL A 51 -11.51 -4.57 25.64
C VAL A 51 -11.19 -3.23 24.99
N ILE A 52 -11.29 -3.13 23.67
CA ILE A 52 -11.01 -1.88 22.96
C ILE A 52 -11.99 -0.79 23.34
N ILE A 53 -13.30 -1.08 23.31
CA ILE A 53 -14.34 -0.10 23.64
C ILE A 53 -14.18 0.41 25.08
N ILE A 54 -13.84 -0.47 26.02
CA ILE A 54 -13.79 -0.12 27.45
C ILE A 54 -12.44 0.50 27.84
N LYS A 55 -11.32 -0.02 27.32
CA LYS A 55 -9.96 0.35 27.79
C LYS A 55 -9.17 1.21 26.82
N ASP A 56 -9.31 0.99 25.51
CA ASP A 56 -8.47 1.65 24.51
C ASP A 56 -9.14 2.83 23.82
N MET A 57 -10.48 2.91 23.79
CA MET A 57 -11.23 4.00 23.15
C MET A 57 -11.35 5.21 24.07
N ASN A 58 -10.21 5.87 24.32
CA ASN A 58 -10.23 7.19 24.93
C ASN A 58 -10.77 8.25 23.94
N LYS A 59 -11.11 9.44 24.47
CA LYS A 59 -11.67 10.55 23.69
C LYS A 59 -10.81 10.91 22.47
N LEU A 60 -9.48 10.86 22.61
CA LEU A 60 -8.54 11.17 21.53
C LEU A 60 -8.60 10.14 20.38
N ASN A 61 -8.59 8.85 20.70
CA ASN A 61 -8.63 7.77 19.71
C ASN A 61 -9.96 7.81 18.94
N PHE A 62 -11.07 8.04 19.66
CA PHE A 62 -12.38 8.22 19.05
C PHE A 62 -12.40 9.46 18.14
N SER A 63 -11.87 10.61 18.59
CA SER A 63 -11.84 11.83 17.77
C SER A 63 -11.01 11.68 16.51
N LEU A 64 -9.85 11.03 16.57
CA LEU A 64 -8.99 10.85 15.39
C LEU A 64 -9.65 9.96 14.34
N VAL A 65 -10.21 8.82 14.75
CA VAL A 65 -10.89 7.89 13.82
C VAL A 65 -12.16 8.53 13.25
N SER A 66 -12.95 9.21 14.08
CA SER A 66 -14.18 9.88 13.61
C SER A 66 -13.88 11.03 12.65
N LEU A 67 -12.87 11.87 12.93
CA LEU A 67 -12.46 12.93 12.01
C LEU A 67 -12.00 12.39 10.66
N PHE A 68 -11.20 11.32 10.67
CA PHE A 68 -10.78 10.63 9.45
C PHE A 68 -11.98 10.10 8.64
N LEU A 69 -12.92 9.42 9.28
CA LEU A 69 -14.11 8.89 8.59
C LEU A 69 -15.02 10.01 8.08
N LEU A 70 -15.22 11.07 8.87
CA LEU A 70 -16.04 12.22 8.49
C LEU A 70 -15.45 12.97 7.30
N SER A 71 -14.13 13.19 7.26
CA SER A 71 -13.50 13.90 6.14
C SER A 71 -13.65 13.13 4.83
N PHE A 72 -13.47 11.81 4.87
CA PHE A 72 -13.67 10.93 3.70
C PHE A 72 -15.14 10.85 3.29
N PHE A 73 -16.06 10.83 4.26
CA PHE A 73 -17.49 10.90 3.98
C PHE A 73 -17.86 12.21 3.28
N PHE A 74 -17.37 13.36 3.75
CA PHE A 74 -17.60 14.65 3.08
C PHE A 74 -16.99 14.72 1.68
N SER A 75 -15.78 14.20 1.48
CA SER A 75 -15.15 14.11 0.15
C SER A 75 -15.97 13.21 -0.79
N THR A 76 -16.49 12.09 -0.28
CA THR A 76 -17.37 11.18 -1.03
C THR A 76 -18.68 11.87 -1.44
N LEU A 77 -19.34 12.59 -0.53
CA LEU A 77 -20.58 13.31 -0.84
C LEU A 77 -20.39 14.41 -1.89
N LYS A 78 -19.21 15.04 -1.91
CA LYS A 78 -18.85 16.08 -2.88
C LYS A 78 -18.22 15.52 -4.16
N SER A 79 -18.20 14.20 -4.30
CA SER A 79 -17.57 13.53 -5.43
C SER A 79 -18.29 13.85 -6.74
N ILE A 80 -17.51 13.97 -7.82
CA ILE A 80 -18.05 13.98 -9.18
C ILE A 80 -18.60 12.60 -9.60
N GLU A 81 -18.13 11.53 -8.95
CA GLU A 81 -18.50 10.14 -9.18
C GLU A 81 -18.94 9.48 -7.87
N ILE A 82 -20.08 9.91 -7.34
CA ILE A 82 -20.52 9.57 -5.97
C ILE A 82 -20.62 8.06 -5.71
N TYR A 83 -21.10 7.27 -6.67
CA TYR A 83 -21.24 5.82 -6.52
C TYR A 83 -19.88 5.12 -6.41
N ARG A 84 -18.90 5.55 -7.21
CA ARG A 84 -17.53 5.00 -7.17
C ARG A 84 -16.86 5.36 -5.86
N SER A 85 -16.89 6.63 -5.49
CA SER A 85 -16.32 7.11 -4.23
C SER A 85 -16.93 6.44 -3.01
N LEU A 86 -18.25 6.20 -3.02
CA LEU A 86 -18.93 5.52 -1.92
C LEU A 86 -18.50 4.05 -1.83
N LEU A 87 -18.38 3.35 -2.96
CA LEU A 87 -17.86 1.99 -2.99
C LEU A 87 -16.42 1.92 -2.42
N VAL A 88 -15.58 2.89 -2.80
CA VAL A 88 -14.20 3.02 -2.32
C VAL A 88 -14.11 3.27 -0.83
N PHE A 89 -14.91 4.20 -0.34
CA PHE A 89 -14.99 4.49 1.07
C PHE A 89 -15.46 3.28 1.88
N LEU A 90 -16.46 2.55 1.38
CA LEU A 90 -16.97 1.33 2.02
C LEU A 90 -15.90 0.24 2.11
N TYR A 91 -15.23 -0.11 1.01
CA TYR A 91 -14.21 -1.16 1.10
C TYR A 91 -13.00 -0.71 1.93
N LEU A 92 -12.68 0.59 2.00
CA LEU A 92 -11.63 1.11 2.87
C LEU A 92 -11.92 0.84 4.34
N ILE A 93 -13.14 1.12 4.76
CA ILE A 93 -13.61 0.78 6.11
C ILE A 93 -13.57 -0.74 6.31
N LEU A 94 -14.04 -1.52 5.34
CA LEU A 94 -14.05 -2.98 5.44
C LEU A 94 -12.64 -3.56 5.58
N PHE A 95 -11.65 -3.09 4.81
CA PHE A 95 -10.27 -3.57 4.95
C PHE A 95 -9.67 -3.24 6.31
N ILE A 96 -9.90 -2.03 6.83
CA ILE A 96 -9.44 -1.65 8.18
C ILE A 96 -10.07 -2.56 9.23
N ILE A 97 -11.39 -2.76 9.18
CA ILE A 97 -12.11 -3.63 10.11
C ILE A 97 -11.64 -5.07 10.00
N PHE A 98 -11.56 -5.64 8.78
CA PHE A 98 -11.14 -7.02 8.57
C PHE A 98 -9.72 -7.26 9.07
N SER A 99 -8.79 -6.35 8.80
CA SER A 99 -7.43 -6.48 9.32
C SER A 99 -7.35 -6.39 10.83
N LEU A 100 -8.16 -5.55 11.47
CA LEU A 100 -8.27 -5.50 12.93
C LEU A 100 -8.82 -6.83 13.51
N LEU A 101 -9.83 -7.40 12.88
CA LEU A 101 -10.41 -8.68 13.30
C LEU A 101 -9.43 -9.85 13.11
N ILE A 102 -8.68 -9.85 12.01
CA ILE A 102 -7.59 -10.80 11.74
C ILE A 102 -6.54 -10.72 12.85
N TYR A 103 -6.14 -9.50 13.25
CA TYR A 103 -5.24 -9.30 14.37
C TYR A 103 -5.80 -9.90 15.68
N PHE A 104 -7.07 -9.69 16.02
CA PHE A 104 -7.69 -10.28 17.23
C PHE A 104 -7.62 -11.79 17.28
N ILE A 105 -7.76 -12.44 16.12
CA ILE A 105 -7.66 -13.89 16.03
C ILE A 105 -6.20 -14.31 16.23
N PHE A 106 -5.31 -13.81 15.37
CA PHE A 106 -3.96 -14.37 15.29
C PHE A 106 -3.07 -13.98 16.45
N HIS A 107 -3.22 -12.82 17.09
CA HIS A 107 -2.37 -12.47 18.24
C HIS A 107 -2.58 -13.42 19.45
N LYS A 108 -3.75 -14.06 19.60
CA LYS A 108 -4.01 -15.10 20.63
C LYS A 108 -3.75 -16.53 20.16
N LYS A 109 -3.69 -16.76 18.86
CA LYS A 109 -3.73 -18.09 18.24
C LYS A 109 -2.43 -18.40 17.50
N LYS A 110 -1.42 -18.82 18.28
CA LYS A 110 -0.07 -19.11 17.79
C LYS A 110 -0.02 -20.18 16.70
N TYR A 111 -0.71 -21.31 16.92
CA TYR A 111 -0.74 -22.39 15.94
C TYR A 111 -1.35 -21.93 14.61
N GLU A 112 -2.46 -21.20 14.66
CA GLU A 112 -3.13 -20.68 13.48
C GLU A 112 -2.31 -19.63 12.73
N LEU A 113 -1.60 -18.75 13.44
CA LEU A 113 -0.66 -17.83 12.81
C LEU A 113 0.51 -18.58 12.16
N GLU A 114 1.07 -19.60 12.81
CA GLU A 114 2.13 -20.42 12.21
C GLU A 114 1.66 -21.17 10.95
N LEU A 115 0.41 -21.67 10.95
CA LEU A 115 -0.19 -22.29 9.77
C LEU A 115 -0.35 -21.28 8.62
N LEU A 116 -0.79 -20.05 8.93
CA LEU A 116 -0.87 -18.96 7.95
C LEU A 116 0.49 -18.66 7.34
N LEU A 117 1.52 -18.52 8.18
CA LEU A 117 2.86 -18.15 7.72
C LEU A 117 3.52 -19.27 6.90
N LYS A 118 3.30 -20.53 7.27
CA LYS A 118 3.78 -21.69 6.48
C LYS A 118 3.10 -21.77 5.11
N SER A 119 1.79 -21.56 5.05
CA SER A 119 1.05 -21.54 3.78
C SER A 119 1.45 -20.34 2.91
N LEU A 120 1.67 -19.18 3.51
CA LEU A 120 2.19 -18.00 2.84
C LEU A 120 3.61 -18.24 2.28
N SER A 121 4.52 -18.86 3.05
CA SER A 121 5.85 -19.27 2.55
C SER A 121 5.78 -20.17 1.32
N LEU A 122 4.87 -21.14 1.31
CA LEU A 122 4.68 -22.04 0.18
C LEU A 122 4.13 -21.29 -1.04
N SER A 123 3.14 -20.42 -0.84
CA SER A 123 2.57 -19.57 -1.90
C SER A 123 3.62 -18.64 -2.51
N ILE A 124 4.44 -17.97 -1.70
CA ILE A 124 5.52 -17.08 -2.20
C ILE A 124 6.49 -17.88 -3.07
N LEU A 125 6.96 -19.04 -2.60
CA LEU A 125 7.89 -19.86 -3.38
C LEU A 125 7.27 -20.31 -4.70
N PHE A 126 6.04 -20.82 -4.66
CA PHE A 126 5.30 -21.22 -5.87
C PHE A 126 5.21 -20.08 -6.88
N ASN A 127 4.82 -18.88 -6.42
CA ASN A 127 4.70 -17.70 -7.27
C ASN A 127 6.05 -17.25 -7.83
N SER A 128 7.11 -17.23 -7.01
CA SER A 128 8.46 -16.87 -7.46
C SER A 128 8.99 -17.83 -8.53
N VAL A 129 8.75 -19.13 -8.38
CA VAL A 129 9.13 -20.15 -9.37
C VAL A 129 8.32 -20.01 -10.66
N LEU A 130 7.00 -19.83 -10.55
CA LEU A 130 6.12 -19.65 -11.70
C LEU A 130 6.57 -18.44 -12.55
N ILE A 131 6.79 -17.30 -11.91
CA ILE A 131 7.22 -16.08 -12.58
C ILE A 131 8.61 -16.25 -13.18
N PHE A 132 9.52 -16.94 -12.48
CA PHE A 132 10.87 -17.20 -12.98
C PHE A 132 10.87 -18.07 -14.25
N ILE A 133 10.07 -19.15 -14.26
CA ILE A 133 9.91 -20.02 -15.42
C ILE A 133 9.31 -19.23 -16.59
N TYR A 134 8.24 -18.46 -16.34
CA TYR A 134 7.65 -17.59 -17.36
C TYR A 134 8.67 -16.59 -17.91
N ASN A 135 9.44 -15.95 -17.02
CA ASN A 135 10.42 -14.96 -17.41
C ASN A 135 11.51 -15.55 -18.30
N ILE A 136 12.10 -16.68 -17.91
CA ILE A 136 13.14 -17.34 -18.73
C ILE A 136 12.60 -17.79 -20.08
N THR A 137 11.41 -18.38 -20.10
CA THR A 137 10.82 -18.92 -21.34
C THR A 137 10.45 -17.85 -22.36
N ASN A 138 10.16 -16.62 -21.92
CA ASN A 138 9.71 -15.53 -22.78
C ASN A 138 10.76 -14.40 -22.92
N TYR A 139 11.97 -14.58 -22.39
CA TYR A 139 12.97 -13.52 -22.38
C TYR A 139 13.54 -13.26 -23.78
N ASN A 140 13.13 -12.14 -24.37
CA ASN A 140 13.61 -11.67 -25.68
C ASN A 140 14.40 -10.36 -25.53
N SER A 141 15.30 -10.28 -24.54
CA SER A 141 16.15 -9.11 -24.23
C SER A 141 15.43 -7.79 -23.89
N GLY A 142 14.11 -7.84 -23.66
CA GLY A 142 13.29 -6.71 -23.24
C GLY A 142 12.59 -6.96 -21.90
N GLU A 143 11.92 -5.93 -21.39
CA GLU A 143 11.13 -6.04 -20.15
C GLU A 143 9.90 -6.92 -20.35
N LEU A 144 9.65 -7.82 -19.38
CA LEU A 144 8.45 -8.65 -19.36
C LEU A 144 7.36 -8.03 -18.49
N VAL A 145 6.34 -7.46 -19.15
CA VAL A 145 5.33 -6.63 -18.50
C VAL A 145 4.23 -7.46 -17.81
N MET A 146 4.02 -8.73 -18.20
CA MET A 146 2.90 -9.57 -17.71
C MET A 146 2.76 -9.55 -16.18
N PHE A 147 3.85 -9.79 -15.45
CA PHE A 147 3.85 -9.84 -13.99
C PHE A 147 4.45 -8.60 -13.33
N LYS A 148 4.81 -7.55 -14.09
CA LYS A 148 5.43 -6.32 -13.57
C LYS A 148 4.62 -5.74 -12.41
N GLY A 149 3.31 -5.75 -12.56
CA GLY A 149 2.39 -5.31 -11.53
C GLY A 149 2.36 -6.15 -10.25
N TYR A 150 2.32 -7.47 -10.41
CA TYR A 150 2.33 -8.41 -9.28
C TYR A 150 3.70 -8.47 -8.59
N MET A 151 4.78 -8.18 -9.32
CA MET A 151 6.14 -8.20 -8.80
C MET A 151 6.30 -7.28 -7.59
N ASN A 152 5.62 -6.12 -7.56
CA ASN A 152 5.70 -5.21 -6.42
C ASN A 152 5.18 -5.82 -5.11
N ILE A 153 4.04 -6.50 -5.15
CA ILE A 153 3.49 -7.14 -3.94
C ILE A 153 4.30 -8.38 -3.56
N LEU A 154 4.78 -9.16 -4.53
CA LEU A 154 5.62 -10.32 -4.27
C LEU A 154 6.94 -9.94 -3.59
N SER A 155 7.60 -8.84 -4.00
CA SER A 155 8.83 -8.38 -3.35
C SER A 155 8.61 -7.92 -1.91
N LEU A 156 7.54 -7.16 -1.65
CA LEU A 156 7.18 -6.76 -0.29
C LEU A 156 7.00 -7.98 0.63
N ILE A 157 6.19 -8.94 0.20
CA ILE A 157 5.84 -10.09 1.01
C ILE A 157 7.04 -11.01 1.20
N THR A 158 7.84 -11.23 0.16
CA THR A 158 9.04 -12.09 0.25
C THR A 158 10.00 -11.59 1.32
N ILE A 159 10.29 -10.29 1.34
CA ILE A 159 11.21 -9.69 2.32
C ILE A 159 10.60 -9.69 3.72
N LEU A 160 9.32 -9.32 3.86
CA LEU A 160 8.63 -9.36 5.15
C LEU A 160 8.58 -10.77 5.73
N ASN A 161 8.38 -11.80 4.90
CA ASN A 161 8.22 -13.16 5.38
C ASN A 161 9.51 -13.75 6.00
N LEU A 162 10.69 -13.19 5.69
CA LEU A 162 11.95 -13.53 6.37
C LEU A 162 11.90 -13.21 7.88
N TYR A 163 11.15 -12.18 8.28
CA TYR A 163 10.87 -11.89 9.67
C TYR A 163 9.83 -12.84 10.25
N LEU A 164 8.70 -12.93 9.56
CA LEU A 164 7.51 -13.61 10.06
C LEU A 164 7.77 -15.10 10.31
N LEU A 165 8.51 -15.77 9.41
CA LEU A 165 8.88 -17.17 9.54
C LEU A 165 10.29 -17.43 9.00
N ARG A 166 11.19 -17.94 9.85
CA ARG A 166 12.49 -18.43 9.39
C ARG A 166 12.30 -19.80 8.75
N SER A 167 12.40 -19.87 7.42
CA SER A 167 12.30 -21.12 6.65
C SER A 167 13.28 -21.13 5.48
N ARG A 168 13.72 -22.33 5.07
CA ARG A 168 14.55 -22.50 3.86
C ARG A 168 13.80 -22.02 2.60
N LEU A 169 12.48 -22.20 2.57
CA LEU A 169 11.63 -21.74 1.46
C LEU A 169 11.75 -20.23 1.27
N ASN A 170 11.66 -19.44 2.35
CA ASN A 170 11.75 -17.98 2.27
C ASN A 170 13.12 -17.49 1.77
N PHE A 171 14.19 -18.21 2.11
CA PHE A 171 15.53 -17.89 1.60
C PHE A 171 15.61 -18.13 0.08
N ILE A 172 15.12 -19.29 -0.40
CA ILE A 172 15.06 -19.61 -1.84
C ILE A 172 14.20 -18.56 -2.57
N SER A 173 13.04 -18.21 -2.04
CA SER A 173 12.17 -17.17 -2.61
C SER A 173 12.87 -15.81 -2.74
N THR A 174 13.72 -15.47 -1.77
CA THR A 174 14.49 -14.21 -1.79
C THR A 174 15.58 -14.23 -2.87
N ILE A 175 16.24 -15.38 -3.08
CA ILE A 175 17.22 -15.54 -4.17
C ILE A 175 16.53 -15.38 -5.53
N LEU A 176 15.37 -16.04 -5.72
CA LEU A 176 14.59 -15.94 -6.96
C LEU A 176 14.00 -14.54 -7.19
N LEU A 177 13.89 -13.72 -6.14
CA LEU A 177 13.35 -12.37 -6.25
C LEU A 177 14.20 -11.47 -7.15
N ILE A 178 15.53 -11.59 -7.07
CA ILE A 178 16.48 -10.74 -7.79
C ILE A 178 16.30 -10.85 -9.31
N PRO A 179 16.45 -12.05 -9.94
CA PRO A 179 16.27 -12.16 -11.38
C PRO A 179 14.85 -11.79 -11.83
N ASN A 180 13.83 -12.11 -11.04
CA ASN A 180 12.45 -11.76 -11.36
C ASN A 180 12.22 -10.23 -11.40
N ILE A 181 12.78 -9.47 -10.46
CA ILE A 181 12.68 -8.00 -10.48
C ILE A 181 13.39 -7.43 -11.72
N PHE A 182 14.59 -7.92 -12.04
CA PHE A 182 15.37 -7.44 -13.18
C PHE A 182 14.67 -7.73 -14.51
N MET A 183 14.20 -8.97 -14.73
CA MET A 183 13.55 -9.36 -15.98
C MET A 183 12.19 -8.68 -16.19
N THR A 184 11.48 -8.34 -15.11
CA THR A 184 10.18 -7.65 -15.19
C THR A 184 10.31 -6.13 -15.28
N GLY A 185 11.50 -5.55 -15.04
CA GLY A 185 11.70 -4.10 -15.02
C GLY A 185 10.85 -3.37 -13.98
N SER A 186 10.53 -4.02 -12.84
CA SER A 186 9.63 -3.46 -11.82
C SER A 186 10.30 -2.33 -11.02
N ALA A 187 10.24 -1.10 -11.54
CA ALA A 187 10.75 0.10 -10.86
C ALA A 187 10.09 0.31 -9.48
N ALA A 188 8.79 0.00 -9.33
CA ALA A 188 8.08 0.09 -8.06
C ALA A 188 8.66 -0.86 -7.00
N SER A 189 9.02 -2.09 -7.38
CA SER A 189 9.71 -3.03 -6.49
C SER A 189 11.06 -2.50 -6.04
N ILE A 190 11.86 -2.01 -6.99
CA ILE A 190 13.20 -1.47 -6.72
C ILE A 190 13.11 -0.28 -5.75
N LEU A 191 12.24 0.69 -6.03
CA LEU A 191 12.01 1.84 -5.16
C LEU A 191 11.52 1.41 -3.78
N GLY A 192 10.58 0.48 -3.69
CA GLY A 192 10.11 -0.06 -2.41
C GLY A 192 11.26 -0.64 -1.58
N ILE A 193 12.13 -1.44 -2.18
CA ILE A 193 13.30 -2.02 -1.50
C ILE A 193 14.29 -0.93 -1.08
N LEU A 194 14.59 0.03 -1.96
CA LEU A 194 15.48 1.15 -1.66
C LEU A 194 14.97 1.99 -0.48
N PHE A 195 13.72 2.45 -0.52
CA PHE A 195 13.13 3.22 0.59
C PHE A 195 13.06 2.37 1.87
N GLY A 196 12.63 1.12 1.77
CA GLY A 196 12.59 0.19 2.89
C GLY A 196 13.95 0.04 3.57
N THR A 197 15.00 -0.20 2.80
CA THR A 197 16.37 -0.40 3.32
C THR A 197 16.97 0.90 3.87
N ILE A 198 16.84 2.03 3.17
CA ILE A 198 17.35 3.34 3.62
C ILE A 198 16.76 3.70 4.99
N PHE A 199 15.44 3.59 5.17
CA PHE A 199 14.80 3.93 6.44
C PHE A 199 15.17 2.94 7.56
N CYS A 200 15.40 1.67 7.24
CA CYS A 200 15.92 0.70 8.20
C CYS A 200 17.35 1.04 8.64
N VAL A 201 18.23 1.47 7.73
CA VAL A 201 19.58 1.92 8.04
C VAL A 201 19.56 3.18 8.90
N ILE A 202 18.75 4.19 8.55
CA ILE A 202 18.55 5.40 9.36
C ILE A 202 18.09 5.00 10.77
N TYR A 203 17.10 4.12 10.90
CA TYR A 203 16.66 3.63 12.21
C TYR A 203 17.82 3.00 13.01
N LEU A 204 18.61 2.12 12.38
CA LEU A 204 19.71 1.44 13.04
C LEU A 204 20.83 2.39 13.51
N LEU A 205 21.12 3.44 12.74
CA LEU A 205 22.12 4.45 13.08
C LEU A 205 21.70 5.30 14.28
N PHE A 206 20.43 5.70 14.33
CA PHE A 206 19.94 6.69 15.28
C PHE A 206 19.18 6.11 16.50
N LYS A 207 18.84 4.82 16.52
CA LYS A 207 18.09 4.18 17.62
C LYS A 207 18.74 4.30 19.01
N LYS A 208 20.06 4.54 19.09
CA LYS A 208 20.80 4.72 20.36
C LYS A 208 20.69 6.15 20.93
N TYR A 209 20.45 7.14 20.08
CA TYR A 209 20.59 8.56 20.44
C TYR A 209 19.26 9.26 20.74
N ILE A 210 18.14 8.66 20.36
CA ILE A 210 16.82 9.28 20.48
C ILE A 210 15.90 8.32 21.23
N ASN A 211 15.02 8.87 22.06
CA ASN A 211 14.00 8.09 22.75
C ASN A 211 13.24 7.22 21.73
N SER A 212 13.33 5.89 21.91
CA SER A 212 13.05 4.94 20.84
C SER A 212 11.63 5.03 20.31
N LEU A 213 10.65 5.38 21.15
CA LEU A 213 9.25 5.58 20.74
C LEU A 213 9.06 6.85 19.90
N PHE A 214 9.66 7.97 20.30
CA PHE A 214 9.56 9.23 19.56
C PHE A 214 10.24 9.11 18.19
N PHE A 215 11.42 8.49 18.13
CA PHE A 215 12.17 8.35 16.88
C PHE A 215 11.50 7.41 15.87
N LYS A 216 10.89 6.31 16.33
CA LYS A 216 10.12 5.39 15.47
C LYS A 216 8.98 6.12 14.78
N ASN A 217 8.18 6.86 15.55
CA ASN A 217 7.06 7.62 15.01
C ASN A 217 7.53 8.77 14.13
N PHE A 218 8.64 9.41 14.51
CA PHE A 218 9.30 10.41 13.68
C PHE A 218 9.71 9.80 12.34
N LEU A 219 10.31 8.61 12.27
CA LEU A 219 10.69 8.00 10.99
C LEU A 219 9.49 7.62 10.12
N ILE A 220 8.39 7.19 10.73
CA ILE A 220 7.15 6.92 10.00
C ILE A 220 6.58 8.23 9.48
N LEU A 221 6.44 9.26 10.32
CA LEU A 221 6.02 10.61 9.93
C LEU A 221 6.96 11.22 8.89
N PHE A 222 8.27 11.02 9.04
CA PHE A 222 9.33 11.53 8.18
C PHE A 222 9.33 10.81 6.83
N SER A 223 8.97 9.52 6.79
CA SER A 223 8.71 8.81 5.54
C SER A 223 7.57 9.49 4.78
N PHE A 224 6.47 9.83 5.46
CA PHE A 224 5.36 10.59 4.85
C PHE A 224 5.75 12.04 4.50
N LEU A 225 6.53 12.71 5.35
CA LEU A 225 6.99 14.09 5.10
C LEU A 225 7.97 14.15 3.92
N ILE A 226 8.82 13.14 3.73
CA ILE A 226 9.66 13.03 2.54
C ILE A 226 8.79 12.88 1.28
N LEU A 227 7.63 12.20 1.34
CA LEU A 227 6.68 12.16 0.20
C LEU A 227 6.13 13.56 -0.10
N ILE A 228 5.80 14.34 0.93
CA ILE A 228 5.30 15.72 0.77
C ILE A 228 6.41 16.66 0.27
N ILE A 229 7.62 16.54 0.81
CA ILE A 229 8.76 17.39 0.45
C ILE A 229 9.24 17.04 -0.97
N SER A 230 9.42 15.76 -1.29
CA SER A 230 9.82 15.34 -2.63
C SER A 230 8.81 15.81 -3.69
N SER A 231 7.50 15.59 -3.47
CA SER A 231 6.47 16.09 -4.38
C SER A 231 6.52 17.62 -4.51
N SER A 232 6.71 18.38 -3.42
CA SER A 232 6.80 19.84 -3.46
C SER A 232 8.04 20.40 -4.18
N ILE A 233 9.17 19.69 -4.11
CA ILE A 233 10.40 20.05 -4.85
C ILE A 233 10.18 19.86 -6.35
N PHE A 234 9.47 18.79 -6.74
CA PHE A 234 9.16 18.54 -8.14
C PHE A 234 8.12 19.50 -8.71
N LEU A 235 7.14 19.98 -7.91
CA LEU A 235 6.06 20.85 -8.39
C LEU A 235 6.54 22.06 -9.21
N LYS A 236 7.67 22.69 -8.82
CA LYS A 236 8.21 23.85 -9.55
C LYS A 236 8.79 23.52 -10.93
N ASN A 237 9.10 22.24 -11.15
CA ASN A 237 9.70 21.72 -12.37
C ASN A 237 8.67 20.98 -13.25
N LEU A 238 7.38 21.02 -12.90
CA LEU A 238 6.31 20.41 -13.68
C LEU A 238 5.63 21.44 -14.61
N PRO A 239 5.05 20.98 -15.74
CA PRO A 239 4.23 21.84 -16.60
C PRO A 239 3.06 22.47 -15.83
N SER A 240 2.77 23.74 -16.12
CA SER A 240 1.64 24.48 -15.52
C SER A 240 0.64 24.99 -16.57
N LYS A 241 1.00 24.91 -17.85
CA LYS A 241 0.15 25.18 -19.01
C LYS A 241 0.05 23.89 -19.82
N PHE A 242 -1.17 23.58 -20.29
CA PHE A 242 -1.51 22.27 -20.86
C PHE A 242 -2.06 22.37 -22.29
N ASP A 243 -1.80 23.48 -22.97
CA ASP A 243 -1.91 23.56 -24.43
C ASP A 243 -0.71 22.90 -25.12
N ILE A 244 -0.92 22.40 -26.34
CA ILE A 244 0.07 21.61 -27.10
C ILE A 244 1.38 22.40 -27.27
N ASP A 245 1.28 23.68 -27.63
CA ASP A 245 2.45 24.53 -27.88
C ASP A 245 3.30 24.71 -26.62
N SER A 246 2.66 24.98 -25.48
CA SER A 246 3.33 25.11 -24.18
C SER A 246 3.98 23.80 -23.73
N MET A 247 3.33 22.65 -23.92
CA MET A 247 3.88 21.35 -23.49
C MET A 247 5.01 20.86 -24.40
N THR A 248 4.95 21.18 -25.70
CA THR A 248 5.99 20.84 -26.68
C THR A 248 7.26 21.67 -26.47
N SER A 249 7.11 22.94 -26.09
CA SER A 249 8.23 23.85 -25.82
C SER A 249 8.73 23.81 -24.36
N PHE A 250 8.08 23.03 -23.49
CA PHE A 250 8.45 22.93 -22.08
C PHE A 250 9.81 22.25 -21.89
N GLU A 251 10.70 22.88 -21.13
CA GLU A 251 11.99 22.30 -20.77
C GLU A 251 11.82 21.33 -19.58
N TYR A 252 11.79 20.03 -19.87
CA TYR A 252 11.68 18.97 -18.85
C TYR A 252 12.99 18.83 -18.05
N LYS A 253 13.07 19.54 -16.92
CA LYS A 253 14.25 19.53 -16.02
C LYS A 253 14.47 18.21 -15.29
N ILE A 254 13.41 17.40 -15.11
CA ILE A 254 13.53 16.08 -14.49
C ILE A 254 13.97 15.10 -15.58
N PRO A 255 15.07 14.35 -15.39
CA PRO A 255 15.57 13.41 -16.39
C PRO A 255 14.48 12.41 -16.80
N ILE A 256 14.25 12.26 -18.11
CA ILE A 256 13.20 11.39 -18.67
C ILE A 256 13.43 9.92 -18.29
N ASN A 257 14.69 9.50 -18.14
CA ASN A 257 15.06 8.15 -17.69
C ASN A 257 14.65 7.88 -16.22
N LEU A 258 14.47 8.94 -15.42
CA LEU A 258 14.01 8.83 -14.03
C LEU A 258 12.48 8.93 -13.93
N LEU A 259 11.90 9.86 -14.67
CA LEU A 259 10.46 10.11 -14.69
C LEU A 259 10.04 10.47 -16.12
N ASP A 260 9.25 9.60 -16.73
CA ASP A 260 8.80 9.79 -18.11
C ASP A 260 7.99 11.09 -18.27
N VAL A 261 7.99 11.62 -19.48
CA VAL A 261 7.32 12.90 -19.81
C VAL A 261 5.83 12.84 -19.53
N HIS A 262 5.20 11.69 -19.77
CA HIS A 262 3.79 11.50 -19.52
C HIS A 262 3.47 11.76 -18.04
N ARG A 263 4.17 11.09 -17.11
CA ARG A 263 3.99 11.31 -15.66
C ARG A 263 4.25 12.75 -15.22
N GLN A 264 5.23 13.43 -15.81
CA GLN A 264 5.48 14.84 -15.50
C GLN A 264 4.27 15.71 -15.85
N ILE A 265 3.67 15.48 -17.03
CA ILE A 265 2.45 16.17 -17.46
C ILE A 265 1.26 15.79 -16.57
N ILE A 266 1.05 14.49 -16.28
CA ILE A 266 -0.01 14.01 -15.39
C ILE A 266 0.05 14.73 -14.05
N TRP A 267 1.24 14.83 -13.43
CA TRP A 267 1.40 15.41 -12.11
C TRP A 267 1.18 16.93 -12.11
N GLY A 268 1.64 17.62 -13.15
CA GLY A 268 1.36 19.04 -13.37
C GLY A 268 -0.14 19.29 -13.50
N PHE A 269 -0.81 18.51 -14.36
CA PHE A 269 -2.25 18.62 -14.60
C PHE A 269 -3.07 18.30 -13.34
N THR A 270 -2.69 17.24 -12.64
CA THR A 270 -3.29 16.82 -11.35
C THR A 270 -3.19 17.94 -10.32
N PHE A 271 -2.01 18.54 -10.16
CA PHE A 271 -1.84 19.65 -9.23
C PHE A 271 -2.61 20.90 -9.65
N ASN A 272 -2.73 21.17 -10.95
CA ASN A 272 -3.54 22.28 -11.46
C ASN A 272 -5.02 22.08 -11.12
N LYS A 273 -5.57 20.88 -11.36
CA LYS A 273 -6.97 20.55 -11.01
C LYS A 273 -7.21 20.57 -9.51
N PHE A 274 -6.26 20.11 -8.70
CA PHE A 274 -6.38 20.19 -7.24
C PHE A 274 -6.68 21.62 -6.74
N LYS A 275 -6.13 22.66 -7.39
CA LYS A 275 -6.37 24.06 -7.01
C LYS A 275 -7.83 24.49 -7.13
N ASP A 276 -8.62 23.83 -7.98
CA ASP A 276 -10.04 24.13 -8.16
C ASP A 276 -10.88 23.64 -6.97
N LYS A 277 -10.46 22.54 -6.31
CA LYS A 277 -11.16 21.92 -5.17
C LYS A 277 -10.20 21.55 -4.01
N PRO A 278 -9.51 22.53 -3.38
CA PRO A 278 -8.37 22.24 -2.51
C PRO A 278 -8.73 21.60 -1.16
N LEU A 279 -9.96 21.76 -0.68
CA LEU A 279 -10.35 21.30 0.66
C LEU A 279 -10.75 19.82 0.70
N PHE A 280 -11.66 19.41 -0.19
CA PHE A 280 -12.28 18.08 -0.19
C PHE A 280 -12.10 17.30 -1.50
N GLY A 281 -11.39 17.89 -2.47
CA GLY A 281 -11.06 17.24 -3.74
C GLY A 281 -12.27 16.94 -4.62
N TYR A 282 -12.06 16.05 -5.58
CA TYR A 282 -13.07 15.59 -6.56
C TYR A 282 -13.80 14.32 -6.13
N GLY A 283 -13.42 13.69 -5.01
CA GLY A 283 -13.95 12.43 -4.50
C GLY A 283 -13.00 11.25 -4.76
N PRO A 284 -12.89 10.27 -3.85
CA PRO A 284 -12.06 9.07 -4.05
C PRO A 284 -12.37 8.30 -5.34
N ASP A 285 -11.34 7.82 -6.04
CA ASP A 285 -11.44 7.03 -7.28
C ASP A 285 -12.22 7.75 -8.41
N SER A 286 -11.91 9.03 -8.61
CA SER A 286 -12.59 9.89 -9.59
C SER A 286 -11.63 10.67 -10.51
N SER A 287 -10.32 10.61 -10.28
CA SER A 287 -9.32 11.42 -10.99
C SER A 287 -9.40 11.33 -12.52
N ASN A 288 -9.66 10.15 -13.07
CA ASN A 288 -9.81 9.95 -14.51
C ASN A 288 -11.17 10.42 -15.08
N PHE A 289 -12.13 10.84 -14.24
CA PHE A 289 -13.42 11.41 -14.66
C PHE A 289 -13.46 12.94 -14.60
N ILE A 290 -12.40 13.57 -14.07
CA ILE A 290 -12.30 15.03 -13.99
C ILE A 290 -12.29 15.62 -15.40
N GLU A 291 -13.03 16.70 -15.62
CA GLU A 291 -13.07 17.37 -16.93
C GLU A 291 -11.66 17.67 -17.47
N GLY A 292 -11.36 17.15 -18.66
CA GLY A 292 -10.07 17.27 -19.33
C GLY A 292 -9.11 16.10 -19.10
N SER A 293 -9.37 15.20 -18.14
CA SER A 293 -8.52 14.04 -17.84
C SER A 293 -8.34 13.09 -19.03
N GLN A 294 -9.39 12.89 -19.81
CA GLN A 294 -9.42 11.98 -20.97
C GLN A 294 -9.08 12.68 -22.30
N LYS A 295 -8.64 13.95 -22.26
CA LYS A 295 -8.13 14.59 -23.47
C LYS A 295 -6.76 13.99 -23.79
N ASP A 296 -6.55 13.70 -25.07
CA ASP A 296 -5.23 13.38 -25.61
C ASP A 296 -4.29 14.57 -25.36
N ILE A 297 -3.08 14.27 -24.91
CA ILE A 297 -2.04 15.26 -24.67
C ILE A 297 -1.53 15.82 -26.02
N GLY A 298 -1.48 14.98 -27.06
CA GLY A 298 -1.17 15.41 -28.42
C GLY A 298 0.29 15.81 -28.67
N ILE A 299 1.25 15.39 -27.83
CA ILE A 299 2.69 15.59 -28.07
C ILE A 299 3.38 14.27 -28.45
N GLN A 300 4.37 14.36 -29.35
CA GLN A 300 5.07 13.17 -29.87
C GLN A 300 5.66 12.27 -28.78
N MET A 301 6.14 12.87 -27.67
CA MET A 301 6.77 12.14 -26.57
C MET A 301 5.79 11.29 -25.75
N THR A 302 4.49 11.55 -25.83
CA THR A 302 3.45 10.82 -25.09
C THR A 302 2.64 9.87 -25.98
N GLY A 303 2.77 9.96 -27.31
CA GLY A 303 1.86 9.26 -28.23
C GLY A 303 0.40 9.63 -27.94
N ASP A 304 -0.51 8.67 -28.06
CA ASP A 304 -1.96 8.85 -27.90
C ASP A 304 -2.41 8.78 -26.42
N MET A 305 -1.54 9.14 -25.48
CA MET A 305 -1.84 9.04 -24.06
C MET A 305 -2.64 10.25 -23.56
N ASN A 306 -3.69 9.97 -22.78
CA ASN A 306 -4.51 10.99 -22.11
C ASN A 306 -3.81 11.60 -20.89
N PHE A 307 -4.28 12.77 -20.41
CA PHE A 307 -3.76 13.43 -19.19
C PHE A 307 -3.84 12.56 -17.92
N ILE A 308 -4.95 11.86 -17.69
CA ILE A 308 -5.09 10.89 -16.60
C ILE A 308 -5.83 9.67 -17.17
N PRO A 309 -5.13 8.71 -17.81
CA PRO A 309 -5.79 7.57 -18.45
C PRO A 309 -6.54 6.70 -17.43
N SER A 310 -5.97 6.53 -16.24
CA SER A 310 -6.58 5.75 -15.17
C SER A 310 -6.45 6.40 -13.80
N HIS A 311 -5.25 6.86 -13.43
CA HIS A 311 -5.00 7.57 -12.17
C HIS A 311 -3.68 8.36 -12.27
N PRO A 312 -3.36 9.28 -11.33
CA PRO A 312 -2.16 10.11 -11.40
C PRO A 312 -0.80 9.39 -11.31
N HIS A 313 -0.78 8.06 -11.14
CA HIS A 313 0.42 7.25 -10.95
C HIS A 313 1.36 7.70 -9.81
N ASN A 314 0.82 8.48 -8.86
CA ASN A 314 1.49 8.91 -7.64
C ASN A 314 0.43 9.04 -6.56
N PHE A 315 0.54 8.18 -5.54
CA PHE A 315 -0.41 8.11 -4.46
C PHE A 315 -0.66 9.45 -3.77
N PHE A 316 0.38 10.27 -3.56
CA PHE A 316 0.21 11.55 -2.88
C PHE A 316 -0.61 12.52 -3.71
N PHE A 317 -0.32 12.64 -5.01
CA PHE A 317 -1.08 13.50 -5.91
C PHE A 317 -2.51 13.00 -6.11
N GLU A 318 -2.71 11.69 -6.19
CA GLU A 318 -4.03 11.08 -6.24
C GLU A 318 -4.86 11.42 -4.99
N LEU A 319 -4.31 11.18 -3.79
CA LEU A 319 -5.01 11.48 -2.54
C LEU A 319 -5.31 12.98 -2.39
N LEU A 320 -4.35 13.83 -2.76
CA LEU A 320 -4.48 15.28 -2.71
C LEU A 320 -5.58 15.79 -3.65
N LEU A 321 -5.58 15.32 -4.91
CA LEU A 321 -6.58 15.69 -5.91
C LEU A 321 -7.99 15.23 -5.50
N GLU A 322 -8.10 14.01 -4.99
CA GLU A 322 -9.39 13.37 -4.80
C GLU A 322 -10.00 13.66 -3.43
N THR A 323 -9.20 13.80 -2.38
CA THR A 323 -9.68 14.05 -1.02
C THR A 323 -9.38 15.45 -0.49
N GLY A 324 -8.63 16.25 -1.25
CA GLY A 324 -8.18 17.57 -0.85
C GLY A 324 -7.20 17.54 0.31
N LEU A 325 -6.83 18.72 0.81
CA LEU A 325 -5.91 18.87 1.93
C LEU A 325 -6.45 18.23 3.21
N VAL A 326 -7.75 18.39 3.48
CA VAL A 326 -8.37 17.91 4.72
C VAL A 326 -8.36 16.38 4.76
N GLY A 327 -8.79 15.72 3.67
CA GLY A 327 -8.76 14.27 3.56
C GLY A 327 -7.34 13.72 3.60
N THR A 328 -6.42 14.32 2.84
CA THR A 328 -5.01 13.91 2.78
C THR A 328 -4.34 13.97 4.15
N MET A 329 -4.47 15.10 4.86
CA MET A 329 -3.86 15.28 6.18
C MET A 329 -4.43 14.30 7.20
N LEU A 330 -5.75 14.13 7.24
CA LEU A 330 -6.39 13.21 8.18
C LEU A 330 -6.09 11.74 7.87
N PHE A 331 -5.93 11.39 6.59
CA PHE A 331 -5.48 10.05 6.18
C PHE A 331 -4.04 9.77 6.67
N ILE A 332 -3.11 10.70 6.45
CA ILE A 332 -1.73 10.57 6.91
C ILE A 332 -1.68 10.49 8.45
N LEU A 333 -2.43 11.34 9.15
CA LEU A 333 -2.54 11.31 10.61
C LEU A 333 -3.10 9.98 11.10
N PHE A 334 -4.13 9.44 10.45
CA PHE A 334 -4.69 8.13 10.76
C PHE A 334 -3.65 7.02 10.59
N LEU A 335 -2.90 7.00 9.48
CA LEU A 335 -1.85 6.00 9.25
C LEU A 335 -0.73 6.08 10.28
N VAL A 336 -0.27 7.29 10.61
CA VAL A 336 0.75 7.51 11.65
C VAL A 336 0.23 7.02 13.00
N TYR A 337 -1.02 7.34 13.34
CA TYR A 337 -1.66 6.89 14.58
C TYR A 337 -1.78 5.35 14.65
N VAL A 338 -2.22 4.69 13.58
CA VAL A 338 -2.32 3.23 13.52
C VAL A 338 -0.94 2.59 13.69
N ASN A 339 0.08 3.09 12.98
CA ASN A 339 1.41 2.54 13.10
C ASN A 339 2.06 2.82 14.46
N PHE A 340 1.75 3.94 15.10
CA PHE A 340 2.13 4.20 16.48
C PHE A 340 1.53 3.18 17.45
N LYS A 341 0.24 2.85 17.28
CA LYS A 341 -0.40 1.80 18.08
C LYS A 341 0.28 0.45 17.86
N VAL A 342 0.61 0.11 16.61
CA VAL A 342 1.32 -1.13 16.26
C VAL A 342 2.73 -1.17 16.82
N SER A 343 3.48 -0.05 16.78
CA SER A 343 4.85 0.00 17.30
C SER A 343 4.92 -0.23 18.82
N ARG A 344 3.84 0.07 19.55
CA ARG A 344 3.74 -0.19 21.00
C ARG A 344 3.45 -1.64 21.36
N ILE A 345 3.13 -2.49 20.37
CA ILE A 345 2.88 -3.91 20.60
C ILE A 345 4.18 -4.61 21.02
N ASN A 346 5.29 -4.32 20.35
CA ASN A 346 6.58 -4.93 20.61
C ASN A 346 7.70 -3.91 20.37
N ASP A 347 8.54 -3.66 21.37
CA ASP A 347 9.60 -2.66 21.28
C ASP A 347 10.94 -3.19 20.75
N SER A 348 11.04 -4.50 20.45
CA SER A 348 12.26 -5.12 19.96
C SER A 348 12.76 -4.46 18.67
N VAL A 349 14.08 -4.31 18.56
CA VAL A 349 14.74 -3.73 17.36
C VAL A 349 14.31 -4.47 16.10
N ARG A 350 14.20 -5.80 16.16
CA ARG A 350 13.81 -6.62 15.02
C ARG A 350 12.41 -6.29 14.54
N PHE A 351 11.41 -6.25 15.42
CA PHE A 351 10.04 -5.88 15.04
C PHE A 351 9.97 -4.48 14.41
N ASN A 352 10.65 -3.50 15.02
CA ASN A 352 10.63 -2.12 14.52
C ASN A 352 11.23 -2.01 13.11
N ILE A 353 12.32 -2.73 12.81
CA ILE A 353 12.92 -2.76 11.46
C ILE A 353 11.89 -3.20 10.43
N PHE A 354 11.15 -4.28 10.69
CA PHE A 354 10.17 -4.79 9.72
C PHE A 354 8.90 -3.93 9.64
N LEU A 355 8.50 -3.25 10.72
CA LEU A 355 7.42 -2.25 10.68
C LEU A 355 7.81 -1.02 9.85
N ILE A 356 9.02 -0.51 10.02
CA ILE A 356 9.58 0.59 9.23
C ILE A 356 9.72 0.16 7.77
N PHE A 357 10.26 -1.03 7.52
CA PHE A 357 10.38 -1.60 6.18
C PHE A 357 9.03 -1.67 5.47
N LEU A 358 8.00 -2.24 6.10
CA LEU A 358 6.65 -2.33 5.51
C LEU A 358 6.13 -0.95 5.08
N ASN A 359 6.23 0.06 5.95
CA ASN A 359 5.72 1.40 5.64
C ASN A 359 6.55 2.11 4.56
N ALA A 360 7.87 2.16 4.73
CA ALA A 360 8.75 2.82 3.77
C ALA A 360 8.69 2.15 2.39
N TYR A 361 8.62 0.81 2.34
CA TYR A 361 8.40 0.08 1.10
C TYR A 361 7.06 0.41 0.47
N PHE A 362 5.96 0.24 1.21
CA PHE A 362 4.61 0.33 0.65
C PHE A 362 4.33 1.74 0.13
N TRP A 363 4.62 2.75 0.94
CA TRP A 363 4.38 4.14 0.56
C TRP A 363 5.42 4.68 -0.43
N GLY A 364 6.69 4.26 -0.31
CA GLY A 364 7.74 4.62 -1.27
C GLY A 364 7.48 4.05 -2.66
N SER A 365 7.08 2.78 -2.77
CA SER A 365 6.68 2.20 -4.06
C SER A 365 5.41 2.86 -4.62
N SER A 366 4.46 3.26 -3.76
CA SER A 366 3.21 3.93 -4.16
C SER A 366 3.40 5.31 -4.81
N LEU A 367 4.61 5.89 -4.79
CA LEU A 367 4.94 7.10 -5.55
C LEU A 367 4.92 6.92 -7.07
N VAL A 368 5.12 5.69 -7.55
CA VAL A 368 5.18 5.38 -8.99
C VAL A 368 4.34 4.16 -9.38
N ASN A 369 3.65 3.58 -8.42
CA ASN A 369 2.89 2.34 -8.57
C ASN A 369 1.42 2.62 -8.93
N PHE A 370 0.57 1.62 -8.77
CA PHE A 370 -0.86 1.71 -9.01
C PHE A 370 -1.62 2.65 -8.09
N SER A 371 -2.87 2.92 -8.48
CA SER A 371 -3.85 3.62 -7.65
C SER A 371 -3.97 2.98 -6.27
N PHE A 372 -3.99 3.82 -5.24
CA PHE A 372 -4.25 3.36 -3.87
C PHE A 372 -5.65 2.76 -3.71
N TRP A 373 -6.63 3.21 -4.51
CA TRP A 373 -8.00 2.72 -4.52
C TRP A 373 -8.17 1.36 -5.19
N LEU A 374 -7.08 0.72 -5.61
CA LEU A 374 -7.15 -0.69 -5.95
C LEU A 374 -7.26 -1.52 -4.68
N GLY A 375 -8.45 -2.09 -4.46
CA GLY A 375 -8.75 -2.87 -3.25
C GLY A 375 -7.75 -3.98 -2.94
N TRP A 376 -7.12 -4.60 -3.94
CA TRP A 376 -6.07 -5.60 -3.71
C TRP A 376 -4.78 -4.99 -3.12
N TRP A 377 -4.37 -3.80 -3.57
CA TRP A 377 -3.16 -3.12 -3.07
C TRP A 377 -3.40 -2.59 -1.66
N GLN A 378 -4.52 -1.91 -1.46
CA GLN A 378 -4.93 -1.39 -0.17
C GLN A 378 -5.16 -2.50 0.87
N GLY A 379 -5.87 -3.56 0.49
CA GLY A 379 -6.12 -4.72 1.36
C GLY A 379 -4.82 -5.41 1.77
N SER A 380 -3.83 -5.45 0.87
CA SER A 380 -2.51 -6.03 1.17
C SER A 380 -1.80 -5.28 2.29
N TYR A 381 -1.81 -3.94 2.31
CA TYR A 381 -1.18 -3.14 3.37
C TYR A 381 -1.73 -3.48 4.75
N TYR A 382 -3.06 -3.37 4.91
CA TYR A 382 -3.70 -3.59 6.20
C TYR A 382 -3.60 -5.07 6.64
N LEU A 383 -3.69 -6.01 5.70
CA LEU A 383 -3.50 -7.43 5.98
C LEU A 383 -2.07 -7.70 6.48
N LEU A 384 -1.04 -7.23 5.78
CA LEU A 384 0.35 -7.42 6.18
C LEU A 384 0.66 -6.73 7.52
N LEU A 385 0.12 -5.53 7.75
CA LEU A 385 0.24 -4.85 9.03
C LEU A 385 -0.38 -5.65 10.17
N SER A 386 -1.55 -6.26 9.96
CA SER A 386 -2.22 -7.10 10.96
C SER A 386 -1.44 -8.39 11.27
N ILE A 387 -0.87 -9.03 10.25
CA ILE A 387 -0.04 -10.25 10.41
C ILE A 387 1.25 -9.89 11.16
N LEU A 388 1.90 -8.79 10.78
CA LEU A 388 3.10 -8.29 11.44
C LEU A 388 2.83 -7.97 12.91
N ALA A 389 1.76 -7.23 13.20
CA ALA A 389 1.33 -6.89 14.56
C ALA A 389 1.03 -8.15 15.39
N SER A 390 0.37 -9.16 14.80
CA SER A 390 0.08 -10.44 15.46
C SER A 390 1.35 -11.18 15.83
N ARG A 391 2.33 -11.22 14.92
CA ARG A 391 3.64 -11.84 15.17
C ARG A 391 4.41 -11.09 16.25
N GLY A 392 4.45 -9.76 16.17
CA GLY A 392 5.07 -8.91 17.18
C GLY A 392 4.49 -9.13 18.58
N PHE A 393 3.18 -9.27 18.69
CA PHE A 393 2.52 -9.54 19.97
C PHE A 393 2.95 -10.90 20.57
N GLN A 394 3.06 -11.94 19.74
CA GLN A 394 3.47 -13.28 20.21
C GLN A 394 4.96 -13.39 20.56
N GLU A 395 5.79 -12.47 20.07
CA GLU A 395 7.23 -12.40 20.36
C GLU A 395 7.55 -11.46 21.55
N LYS A 396 6.56 -10.73 22.07
CA LYS A 396 6.69 -9.96 23.31
C LYS A 396 6.71 -10.92 24.50
#